data_AF-A0A968Z726-F1
#
_entry.id   AF-A0A968Z726-F1
#
_cell.length_a   1.000
_cell.length_b   1.000
_cell.length_c   1.000
_cell.angle_alpha   90.00
_cell.angle_beta   90.00
_cell.angle_gamma   90.00
#
_symmetry.space_group_name_H-M   'P 1'
#
loop_
_entity.id
_entity.type
_entity.pdbx_description
1 polymer ?
#
loop_
_entity_poly.entity_id
_entity_poly.type
_entity_poly.pdbx_seq_one_letter_code
_entity_poly.pdbx_strand_id
1 'polypeptide(L)'
;MKRIQLFEFEDLDWFPSQFRQIITDFLQYQLVIWNIYSAIVPKIKEVMQKTGYDRIVDLCSGSGGELLQIQENLSKQESYPISALLTDKYPNVEAFKRISEVSKGQIDYISEPVDATNVPENLTGFRTIYGFSPISASTSQENFARCFC
;
A
#
# COMPACT_ATOMS: atom_id res chain seq x y z
N MET A 1 -29.24 -11.44 -4.62
CA MET A 1 -28.82 -10.37 -5.54
C MET A 1 -28.03 -11.00 -6.69
N LYS A 2 -28.29 -10.60 -7.94
CA LYS A 2 -27.63 -11.15 -9.14
C LYS A 2 -26.27 -10.46 -9.29
N ARG A 3 -25.15 -11.19 -9.23
CA ARG A 3 -23.79 -10.63 -9.39
C ARG A 3 -23.62 -10.21 -10.85
N ILE A 4 -23.42 -8.92 -11.09
CA ILE A 4 -23.05 -8.40 -12.41
C ILE A 4 -21.52 -8.42 -12.45
N GLN A 5 -20.95 -9.28 -13.30
CA GLN A 5 -19.51 -9.32 -13.56
C GLN A 5 -19.23 -8.31 -14.69
N LEU A 6 -18.89 -7.08 -14.32
CA LEU A 6 -18.35 -6.10 -15.26
C LEU A 6 -16.88 -6.42 -15.50
N PHE A 7 -16.44 -6.29 -16.75
CA PHE A 7 -15.03 -6.44 -17.11
C PHE A 7 -14.31 -5.10 -16.91
N GLU A 8 -13.05 -5.17 -16.50
CA GLU A 8 -12.20 -3.99 -16.46
C GLU A 8 -11.31 -3.97 -17.69
N PHE A 9 -11.18 -2.80 -18.30
CA PHE A 9 -10.46 -2.67 -19.57
C PHE A 9 -8.99 -3.08 -19.46
N GLU A 10 -8.39 -2.89 -18.28
CA GLU A 10 -6.99 -3.25 -18.01
C GLU A 10 -6.75 -4.76 -17.92
N ASP A 11 -7.78 -5.56 -17.67
CA ASP A 11 -7.66 -7.01 -17.55
C ASP A 11 -7.62 -7.75 -18.89
N LEU A 12 -7.94 -7.06 -19.99
CA LEU A 12 -7.96 -7.69 -21.30
C LEU A 12 -6.52 -7.89 -21.78
N ASP A 13 -6.15 -9.11 -22.16
CA ASP A 13 -4.77 -9.48 -22.56
C ASP A 13 -4.19 -8.58 -23.66
N TRP A 14 -5.04 -8.14 -24.60
CA TRP A 14 -4.66 -7.29 -25.73
C TRP A 14 -4.54 -5.80 -25.38
N PHE A 15 -4.93 -5.39 -24.18
CA PHE A 15 -4.91 -3.98 -23.78
C PHE A 15 -3.44 -3.48 -23.74
N PRO A 16 -3.13 -2.26 -24.18
CA PRO A 16 -1.73 -1.84 -24.25
C PRO A 16 -1.15 -1.57 -22.86
N SER A 17 0.09 -2.00 -22.62
CA SER A 17 0.77 -1.90 -21.31
C SER A 17 0.94 -0.45 -20.85
N GLN A 18 1.19 0.49 -21.77
CA GLN A 18 1.33 1.91 -21.42
C GLN A 18 0.02 2.47 -20.83
N PHE A 19 -1.13 2.04 -21.34
CA PHE A 19 -2.41 2.50 -20.84
C PHE A 19 -2.74 1.91 -19.47
N ARG A 20 -2.39 0.64 -19.20
CA ARG A 20 -2.52 0.06 -17.84
C ARG A 20 -1.74 0.89 -16.81
N GLN A 21 -0.49 1.21 -17.15
CA GLN A 21 0.35 2.01 -16.28
C GLN A 21 -0.21 3.41 -16.04
N ILE A 22 -0.72 4.06 -17.10
CA ILE A 22 -1.35 5.39 -16.98
C ILE A 22 -2.61 5.35 -16.11
N ILE A 23 -3.48 4.35 -16.27
CA ILE A 23 -4.72 4.28 -15.47
C ILE A 23 -4.38 3.95 -14.01
N THR A 24 -3.41 3.06 -13.78
CA THR A 24 -2.87 2.78 -12.44
C THR A 24 -2.35 4.06 -11.78
N ASP A 25 -1.50 4.81 -12.47
CA ASP A 25 -0.94 6.07 -11.98
C ASP A 25 -2.02 7.13 -11.74
N PHE A 26 -3.03 7.19 -12.62
CA PHE A 26 -4.14 8.13 -12.50
C PHE A 26 -5.04 7.82 -11.30
N LEU A 27 -5.36 6.55 -11.07
CA LEU A 27 -6.15 6.12 -9.92
C LEU A 27 -5.38 6.33 -8.61
N GLN A 28 -4.08 6.03 -8.59
CA GLN A 28 -3.20 6.39 -7.48
C GLN A 28 -3.23 7.90 -7.21
N TYR A 29 -3.10 8.71 -8.27
CA TYR A 29 -3.15 10.16 -8.19
C TYR A 29 -4.49 10.66 -7.64
N GLN A 30 -5.62 10.06 -8.04
CA GLN A 30 -6.93 10.38 -7.50
C GLN A 30 -7.02 10.06 -6.00
N LEU A 31 -6.58 8.88 -5.56
CA LEU A 31 -6.58 8.55 -4.13
C LEU A 31 -5.79 9.58 -3.31
N VAL A 32 -4.63 9.97 -3.83
CA VAL A 32 -3.76 10.97 -3.20
C VAL A 32 -4.45 12.33 -3.16
N ILE A 33 -5.00 12.81 -4.28
CA ILE A 33 -5.73 14.10 -4.32
C ILE A 33 -6.94 14.10 -3.38
N TRP A 34 -7.69 13.01 -3.37
CA TRP A 34 -8.95 12.92 -2.63
C TRP A 34 -8.72 12.62 -1.16
N ASN A 35 -7.47 12.38 -0.76
CA ASN A 35 -7.03 12.15 0.61
C ASN A 35 -7.91 11.12 1.33
N ILE A 36 -8.27 10.04 0.62
CA ILE A 36 -9.25 9.04 1.10
C ILE A 36 -8.80 8.42 2.42
N TYR A 37 -7.50 8.34 2.65
CA TYR A 37 -6.94 7.80 3.88
C TYR A 37 -6.97 8.76 5.07
N SER A 38 -7.28 10.05 4.89
CA SER A 38 -7.37 11.00 6.02
C SER A 38 -8.41 10.60 7.07
N ALA A 39 -9.52 9.99 6.66
CA ALA A 39 -10.57 9.58 7.59
C ALA A 39 -10.14 8.43 8.52
N ILE A 40 -9.20 7.58 8.09
CA ILE A 40 -8.73 6.43 8.88
C ILE A 40 -7.50 6.76 9.76
N VAL A 41 -6.80 7.85 9.45
CA VAL A 41 -5.59 8.30 10.16
C VAL A 41 -5.77 8.42 11.69
N PRO A 42 -6.84 9.03 12.23
CA PRO A 42 -7.05 9.10 13.68
C PRO A 42 -7.18 7.71 14.32
N LYS A 43 -7.78 6.75 13.59
CA LYS A 43 -7.95 5.38 14.08
C LYS A 43 -6.63 4.63 14.12
N ILE A 44 -5.78 4.83 13.10
CA ILE A 44 -4.43 4.26 13.07
C ILE A 44 -3.63 4.76 14.28
N LYS A 45 -3.65 6.07 14.56
CA LYS A 45 -3.01 6.64 15.75
C LYS A 45 -3.52 6.01 17.06
N GLU A 46 -4.84 5.87 17.21
CA GLU A 46 -5.42 5.25 18.41
C GLU A 46 -4.88 3.82 18.63
N VAL A 47 -4.80 3.01 17.56
CA VAL A 47 -4.27 1.65 17.64
C VAL A 47 -2.78 1.63 17.95
N MET A 48 -1.99 2.51 17.34
CA MET A 48 -0.57 2.62 17.61
C MET A 48 -0.30 3.04 19.06
N GLN A 49 -1.06 4.01 19.59
CA GLN A 49 -0.94 4.40 21.00
C GLN A 49 -1.31 3.28 21.97
N LYS A 50 -2.34 2.48 21.65
CA LYS A 50 -2.75 1.34 22.48
C LYS A 50 -1.76 0.19 22.46
N THR A 51 -1.13 -0.06 21.32
CA THR A 51 -0.16 -1.15 21.14
C THR A 51 1.25 -0.75 21.55
N GLY A 52 1.56 0.55 21.56
CA GLY A 52 2.90 1.06 21.83
C GLY A 52 3.86 0.91 20.64
N TYR A 53 3.38 0.52 19.46
CA TYR A 53 4.22 0.45 18.26
C TYR A 53 4.53 1.85 17.72
N ASP A 54 5.77 2.04 17.29
CA ASP A 54 6.32 3.27 16.70
C ASP A 54 6.53 3.16 15.17
N ARG A 55 6.19 2.00 14.61
CA ARG A 55 6.37 1.66 13.20
C ARG A 55 5.14 0.97 12.61
N ILE A 56 4.79 1.36 11.39
CA ILE A 56 3.88 0.60 10.52
C ILE A 56 4.68 -0.37 9.66
N VAL A 57 4.23 -1.62 9.53
CA VAL A 57 4.78 -2.61 8.61
C VAL A 57 3.71 -2.99 7.61
N ASP A 58 3.89 -2.59 6.36
CA ASP A 58 2.90 -2.84 5.31
C ASP A 58 3.28 -4.08 4.50
N LEU A 59 2.41 -5.09 4.49
CA LEU A 59 2.72 -6.47 4.07
C LEU A 59 2.40 -6.80 2.60
N CYS A 60 1.85 -5.83 1.87
CA CYS A 60 1.52 -5.91 0.45
C CYS A 60 1.60 -4.52 -0.16
N SER A 61 2.75 -3.88 -0.03
CA SER A 61 2.87 -2.47 -0.33
C SER A 61 2.68 -2.14 -1.82
N GLY A 62 2.91 -3.09 -2.73
CA GLY A 62 2.81 -2.83 -4.16
C GLY A 62 3.74 -1.68 -4.58
N SER A 63 3.17 -0.53 -4.95
CA SER A 63 3.92 0.69 -5.27
C SER A 63 4.26 1.54 -4.04
N GLY A 64 3.56 1.38 -2.91
CA GLY A 64 3.76 2.03 -1.61
C GLY A 64 3.16 3.44 -1.45
N GLY A 65 2.38 3.92 -2.42
CA GLY A 65 1.88 5.31 -2.45
C GLY A 65 0.91 5.65 -1.31
N GLU A 66 0.09 4.69 -0.90
CA GLU A 66 -0.90 4.81 0.18
C GLU A 66 -0.20 5.10 1.52
N LEU A 67 0.85 4.35 1.81
CA LEU A 67 1.58 4.46 3.07
C LEU A 67 2.30 5.80 3.20
N LEU A 68 2.79 6.34 2.08
CA LEU A 68 3.34 7.71 2.03
C LEU A 68 2.32 8.74 2.49
N GLN A 69 1.10 8.70 1.94
CA GLN A 69 0.04 9.62 2.34
C GLN A 69 -0.38 9.45 3.81
N ILE A 70 -0.50 8.20 4.27
CA ILE A 70 -0.89 7.90 5.65
C ILE A 70 0.17 8.41 6.65
N GLN A 71 1.45 8.16 6.37
CA GLN A 71 2.56 8.62 7.19
C GLN A 71 2.59 10.16 7.26
N GLU A 72 2.43 10.84 6.12
CA GLU A 72 2.36 12.29 6.08
C GLU A 72 1.17 12.85 6.86
N ASN A 73 0.01 12.23 6.75
CA ASN A 73 -1.19 12.65 7.48
C ASN A 73 -1.04 12.42 8.99
N LEU A 74 -0.48 11.29 9.42
CA LEU A 74 -0.19 11.05 10.85
C LEU A 74 0.76 12.11 11.41
N SER A 75 1.79 12.48 10.65
CA SER A 75 2.74 13.52 11.03
C SER A 75 2.09 14.91 11.07
N LYS A 76 1.37 15.31 10.01
CA LYS A 76 0.84 16.67 9.83
C LYS A 76 -0.50 16.91 10.53
N GLN A 77 -1.46 16.00 10.38
CA GLN A 77 -2.82 16.16 10.90
C GLN A 77 -2.88 15.79 12.39
N GLU A 78 -2.18 14.72 12.77
CA GLU A 78 -2.27 14.16 14.12
C GLU A 78 -1.08 14.50 15.01
N SER A 79 -0.06 15.20 14.49
CA SER A 79 1.21 15.50 15.17
C SER A 79 1.85 14.26 15.79
N TYR A 80 1.76 13.13 15.07
CA TYR A 80 2.21 11.81 15.51
C TYR A 80 3.16 11.21 14.46
N PRO A 81 4.42 11.66 14.41
CA PRO A 81 5.39 11.18 13.46
C PRO A 81 5.76 9.73 13.79
N ILE A 82 5.65 8.86 12.80
CA ILE A 82 5.95 7.44 12.91
C ILE A 82 6.80 7.00 11.71
N SER A 83 7.57 5.94 11.90
CA SER A 83 8.27 5.28 10.81
C SER A 83 7.35 4.28 10.10
N ALA A 84 7.65 3.97 8.85
CA ALA A 84 6.94 2.92 8.13
C ALA A 84 7.92 2.04 7.35
N LEU A 85 7.53 0.80 7.09
CA LEU A 85 8.31 -0.19 6.36
C LEU A 85 7.45 -0.81 5.27
N LEU A 86 7.88 -0.66 4.02
CA LEU A 86 7.26 -1.27 2.84
C LEU A 86 7.79 -2.69 2.67
N THR A 87 6.88 -3.65 2.51
CA THR A 87 7.22 -5.03 2.22
C THR A 87 6.25 -5.60 1.21
N ASP A 88 6.74 -6.52 0.38
CA ASP A 88 5.91 -7.19 -0.61
C ASP A 88 6.54 -8.54 -0.95
N LYS A 89 5.74 -9.48 -1.47
CA LYS A 89 6.24 -10.75 -1.97
C LYS A 89 7.01 -10.56 -3.29
N TYR A 90 6.65 -9.54 -4.08
CA TYR A 90 7.30 -9.16 -5.33
C TYR A 90 7.69 -7.68 -5.28
N PRO A 91 8.73 -7.32 -4.50
CA PRO A 91 9.04 -5.93 -4.19
C PRO A 91 9.35 -5.10 -5.44
N ASN A 92 8.62 -3.99 -5.61
CA ASN A 92 8.94 -2.97 -6.60
C ASN A 92 10.01 -2.04 -6.03
N VAL A 93 11.26 -2.50 -6.08
CA VAL A 93 12.41 -1.81 -5.46
C VAL A 93 12.58 -0.37 -5.96
N GLU A 94 12.29 -0.10 -7.23
CA GLU A 94 12.39 1.26 -7.77
C GLU A 94 11.34 2.20 -7.17
N ALA A 95 10.09 1.75 -7.05
CA ALA A 95 9.03 2.52 -6.39
C ALA A 95 9.33 2.72 -4.89
N PHE A 96 9.79 1.68 -4.22
CA PHE A 96 10.15 1.73 -2.79
C PHE A 96 11.29 2.71 -2.52
N LYS A 97 12.34 2.67 -3.34
CA LYS A 97 13.46 3.61 -3.24
C LYS A 97 12.99 5.05 -3.41
N ARG A 98 12.13 5.31 -4.39
CA ARG A 98 11.55 6.64 -4.61
C ARG A 98 10.76 7.12 -3.39
N ILE A 99 9.95 6.25 -2.77
CA ILE A 99 9.20 6.62 -1.56
C ILE A 99 10.12 6.87 -0.37
N SER A 100 11.16 6.07 -0.21
CA SER A 100 12.15 6.29 0.85
C SER A 100 12.85 7.65 0.70
N GLU A 101 13.22 8.02 -0.53
CA GLU A 101 13.80 9.33 -0.83
C GLU A 101 12.81 10.48 -0.58
N VAL A 102 11.57 10.36 -1.06
CA VAL A 102 10.52 11.39 -0.89
C VAL A 102 10.16 11.60 0.58
N SER A 103 10.07 10.51 1.34
CA SER A 103 9.78 10.53 2.79
C SER A 103 10.98 10.92 3.65
N LYS A 104 12.16 11.18 3.04
CA LYS A 104 13.41 11.51 3.74
C LYS A 104 13.80 10.45 4.78
N GLY A 105 13.60 9.17 4.45
CA GLY A 105 13.91 8.04 5.31
C GLY A 105 12.91 7.77 6.44
N GLN A 106 11.76 8.46 6.46
CA GLN A 106 10.66 8.10 7.38
C GLN A 106 9.97 6.81 6.95
N ILE A 107 10.03 6.48 5.66
CA ILE A 107 9.57 5.23 5.10
C ILE A 107 10.78 4.49 4.56
N ASP A 108 10.99 3.28 5.05
CA ASP A 108 12.02 2.36 4.57
C ASP A 108 11.37 1.17 3.86
N TYR A 109 12.17 0.27 3.31
CA TYR A 109 11.66 -0.90 2.60
C TYR A 109 12.55 -2.13 2.75
N ILE A 110 11.94 -3.29 2.50
CA ILE A 110 12.65 -4.57 2.33
C ILE A 110 12.71 -4.88 0.83
N SER A 111 13.93 -5.13 0.34
CA SER A 111 14.16 -5.47 -1.07
C SER A 111 13.94 -6.95 -1.38
N GLU A 112 13.92 -7.76 -0.34
CA GLU A 112 13.68 -9.19 -0.33
C GLU A 112 12.17 -9.51 -0.26
N PRO A 113 11.71 -10.58 -0.92
CA PRO A 113 10.35 -11.08 -0.80
C PRO A 113 9.91 -11.33 0.64
N VAL A 114 8.75 -10.79 1.03
CA VAL A 114 8.07 -11.09 2.29
C VAL A 114 6.70 -11.69 1.99
N ASP A 115 6.47 -12.92 2.47
CA ASP A 115 5.16 -13.57 2.36
C ASP A 115 4.25 -13.11 3.51
N ALA A 116 3.08 -12.56 3.18
CA ALA A 116 2.13 -12.06 4.17
C ALA A 116 1.52 -13.18 5.04
N THR A 117 1.57 -14.45 4.61
CA THR A 117 1.17 -15.61 5.44
C THR A 117 2.25 -16.09 6.40
N ASN A 118 3.52 -15.71 6.15
CA ASN A 118 4.66 -16.18 6.93
C ASN A 118 5.63 -15.03 7.20
N VAL A 119 5.14 -13.99 7.86
CA VAL A 119 5.90 -12.78 8.15
C VAL A 119 6.99 -13.07 9.17
N PRO A 120 8.27 -12.78 8.87
CA PRO A 120 9.39 -12.97 9.79
C PRO A 120 9.17 -12.29 11.15
N GLU A 121 9.58 -12.94 12.25
CA GLU A 121 9.39 -12.44 13.62
C GLU A 121 10.13 -11.13 13.89
N ASN A 122 11.23 -10.87 13.17
CA ASN A 122 11.99 -9.63 13.27
C ASN A 122 11.25 -8.41 12.66
N LEU A 123 10.15 -8.62 11.92
CA LEU A 123 9.30 -7.54 11.40
C LEU A 123 8.22 -7.18 12.43
N THR A 124 8.66 -6.41 13.42
CA THR A 124 7.83 -5.90 14.53
C THR A 124 7.24 -4.53 14.20
N GLY A 125 5.93 -4.37 14.42
CA GLY A 125 5.22 -3.11 14.24
C GLY A 125 3.72 -3.32 14.05
N PHE A 126 2.99 -2.23 13.85
CA PHE A 126 1.58 -2.28 13.48
C PHE A 126 1.46 -2.74 12.02
N ARG A 127 0.98 -3.96 11.81
CA ARG A 127 0.90 -4.58 10.48
C ARG A 127 -0.33 -4.11 9.71
N THR A 128 -0.12 -3.64 8.49
CA THR A 128 -1.19 -3.18 7.59
C THR A 128 -1.17 -3.95 6.29
N ILE A 129 -2.34 -4.02 5.66
CA ILE A 129 -2.51 -4.48 4.28
C ILE A 129 -3.56 -3.55 3.67
N TYR A 130 -3.19 -2.85 2.60
CA TYR A 130 -4.11 -2.01 1.84
C TYR A 130 -4.55 -2.74 0.58
N GLY A 131 -5.86 -2.93 0.42
CA GLY A 131 -6.43 -3.71 -0.69
C GLY A 131 -6.69 -2.92 -1.97
N PHE A 132 -5.99 -1.80 -2.21
CA PHE A 132 -6.26 -0.96 -3.37
C PHE A 132 -5.17 -1.15 -4.42
N SER A 133 -5.40 -2.07 -5.36
CA SER A 133 -4.73 -1.98 -6.65
C SER A 133 -5.72 -1.35 -7.63
N PRO A 134 -5.30 -0.38 -8.45
CA PRO A 134 -6.14 0.17 -9.51
C PRO A 134 -6.38 -0.81 -10.67
N ILE A 135 -5.71 -1.97 -10.64
CA ILE A 135 -5.96 -3.09 -11.54
C ILE A 135 -7.19 -3.85 -11.06
N SER A 136 -7.88 -4.56 -11.93
CA SER A 136 -9.26 -4.93 -11.69
C SER A 136 -9.64 -5.61 -10.39
N ALA A 137 -10.92 -5.61 -10.03
CA ALA A 137 -11.39 -6.40 -8.90
C ALA A 137 -10.95 -7.88 -8.95
N SER A 138 -10.82 -8.50 -10.13
CA SER A 138 -10.28 -9.87 -10.28
C SER A 138 -8.76 -9.91 -10.11
N THR A 139 -8.03 -8.99 -10.72
CA THR A 139 -6.56 -8.95 -10.70
C THR A 139 -6.02 -8.40 -9.38
N SER A 140 -6.72 -7.48 -8.73
CA SER A 140 -6.57 -7.05 -7.34
C SER A 140 -6.78 -8.22 -6.40
N GLN A 141 -7.83 -9.04 -6.60
CA GLN A 141 -8.03 -10.25 -5.78
C GLN A 141 -6.92 -11.28 -6.03
N GLU A 142 -6.45 -11.44 -7.27
CA GLU A 142 -5.33 -12.33 -7.58
C GLU A 142 -3.99 -11.79 -7.06
N ASN A 143 -3.69 -10.50 -7.19
CA ASN A 143 -2.46 -9.87 -6.69
C ASN A 143 -2.45 -9.84 -5.16
N PHE A 144 -3.60 -9.56 -4.55
CA PHE A 144 -3.79 -9.72 -3.12
C PHE A 144 -3.57 -11.19 -2.74
N ALA A 145 -4.19 -12.15 -3.44
CA ALA A 145 -3.96 -13.58 -3.20
C ALA A 145 -2.49 -14.00 -3.41
N ARG A 146 -1.77 -13.36 -4.34
CA ARG A 146 -0.34 -13.58 -4.57
C ARG A 146 0.52 -13.13 -3.40
N CYS A 147 0.09 -12.18 -2.57
CA CYS A 147 0.77 -11.91 -1.30
C CYS A 147 0.70 -13.07 -0.31
N PHE A 148 -0.30 -13.95 -0.46
CA PHE A 148 -0.60 -15.03 0.49
C PHE A 148 -0.32 -16.45 -0.05
N CYS A 149 -0.04 -16.61 -1.35
CA CYS A 149 0.17 -17.90 -2.02
C CYS A 149 1.51 -17.94 -2.73
#